data_AF-A0A158D0G3-F1
#
_entry.id   AF-A0A158D0G3-F1
#
_cell.length_a   1.000
_cell.length_b   1.000
_cell.length_c   1.000
_cell.angle_alpha   90.00
_cell.angle_beta   90.00
_cell.angle_gamma   90.00
#
_symmetry.space_group_name_H-M   'P 1'
#
loop_
_entity.id
_entity.type
_entity.pdbx_description
1 polymer ?
#
loop_
_entity_poly.entity_id
_entity_poly.type
_entity_poly.pdbx_seq_one_letter_code
_entity_poly.pdbx_strand_id
1 'polypeptide(L)'
;MSVVLPPAESSEPRPNPPRPVVWLVALVVTLIAGGATALLTWPKGEPTGTAWFWIRLFVIPPLSWGLAFGLRLFYREQENDRIEAENEALQEAYETALQFASEPLAVNGVAYLTGLGTKELARKLADGSITLTAQTTRSGVEGIRHSALTLEKESIPKENDEHKDDDPETRRYRNCFDALIAAIAPTVKVIAFDIPFGVRLQLPDETKRDHLRQVWQTCWDKSGLRRTQAVLTESSQGVMSLDEWLDIKGGPRLEKALLFVSVQLHETPPQNSAEVAVALILSWLPLAQRRRLPIVAHVHRPVEAISNDVSASITTALQWGRAEGKEVEDLWQSGVERAEKDAISQCMSDLAIGVSATPNFSGLHNIDAALGCPGSSAGWMALALGVEQASGRKKAQLIAWREASLRFLVVQPVAQKEKTVEE
;
A
#
# COMPACT_ATOMS: atom_id res chain seq x y z
N MET A 1 2.33 -2.98 -12.84
CA MET A 1 1.30 -4.03 -13.07
C MET A 1 0.78 -4.35 -11.68
N SER A 2 -0.51 -4.14 -11.41
CA SER A 2 -1.04 -4.32 -10.05
C SER A 2 -0.72 -5.72 -9.52
N VAL A 3 -0.23 -5.81 -8.29
CA VAL A 3 0.10 -7.08 -7.66
C VAL A 3 -1.19 -7.83 -7.36
N VAL A 4 -1.43 -8.96 -8.03
CA VAL A 4 -2.58 -9.82 -7.79
C VAL A 4 -2.14 -10.99 -6.91
N LEU A 5 -2.83 -11.19 -5.80
CA LEU A 5 -2.58 -12.33 -4.92
C LEU A 5 -3.20 -13.60 -5.55
N PRO A 6 -2.48 -14.72 -5.57
CA PRO A 6 -3.06 -16.01 -5.94
C PRO A 6 -4.14 -16.42 -4.92
N PRO A 7 -5.00 -17.40 -5.23
CA PRO A 7 -5.91 -17.96 -4.22
C PRO A 7 -5.10 -18.62 -3.10
N ALA A 8 -5.60 -18.50 -1.86
CA ALA A 8 -4.95 -19.10 -0.69
C ALA A 8 -5.09 -20.63 -0.64
N GLU A 9 -6.16 -21.18 -1.22
CA GLU A 9 -6.43 -22.62 -1.24
C GLU A 9 -7.04 -23.04 -2.58
N SER A 10 -6.89 -24.32 -2.92
CA SER A 10 -7.54 -24.93 -4.08
C SER A 10 -9.07 -24.94 -3.93
N SER A 11 -9.77 -24.74 -5.04
CA SER A 11 -11.24 -24.82 -5.08
C SER A 11 -11.74 -26.27 -5.26
N GLU A 12 -10.84 -27.24 -5.41
CA GLU A 12 -11.20 -28.63 -5.65
C GLU A 12 -11.75 -29.32 -4.38
N PRO A 13 -12.89 -30.03 -4.49
CA PRO A 13 -13.48 -30.71 -3.34
C PRO A 13 -12.68 -31.95 -2.96
N ARG A 14 -12.42 -32.12 -1.67
CA ARG A 14 -11.75 -33.33 -1.15
C ARG A 14 -12.59 -34.59 -1.41
N PRO A 15 -11.96 -35.74 -1.74
CA PRO A 15 -12.65 -36.99 -1.95
C PRO A 15 -13.38 -37.45 -0.68
N ASN A 16 -14.68 -37.75 -0.83
CA ASN A 16 -15.50 -38.21 0.29
C ASN A 16 -14.93 -39.48 0.95
N PRO A 17 -15.03 -39.61 2.30
CA PRO A 17 -14.68 -40.85 2.97
C PRO A 17 -15.59 -42.00 2.52
N PRO A 18 -15.08 -43.25 2.45
CA PRO A 18 -15.92 -44.38 2.14
C PRO A 18 -17.00 -44.54 3.21
N ARG A 19 -18.27 -44.50 2.81
CA ARG A 19 -19.40 -44.60 3.74
C ARG A 19 -19.46 -46.03 4.33
N PRO A 20 -19.42 -46.20 5.65
CA PRO A 20 -19.32 -47.53 6.27
C PRO A 20 -20.50 -48.43 5.91
N VAL A 21 -21.71 -47.88 5.86
CA VAL A 21 -22.94 -48.62 5.50
C VAL A 21 -22.88 -49.16 4.06
N VAL A 22 -22.42 -48.36 3.10
CA VAL A 22 -22.33 -48.76 1.68
C VAL A 22 -21.32 -49.90 1.52
N TRP A 23 -20.17 -49.79 2.16
CA TRP A 23 -19.12 -50.81 2.09
C TRP A 23 -19.49 -52.08 2.84
N LEU A 24 -20.26 -51.98 3.93
CA LEU A 24 -20.82 -53.13 4.64
C LEU A 24 -21.88 -53.86 3.79
N VAL A 25 -22.77 -53.12 3.12
CA VAL A 25 -23.71 -53.71 2.16
C VAL A 25 -22.96 -54.38 1.01
N ALA A 26 -21.93 -53.74 0.46
CA ALA A 26 -21.09 -54.32 -0.57
C ALA A 26 -20.38 -55.60 -0.10
N LEU A 27 -19.96 -55.69 1.18
CA LEU A 27 -19.41 -56.90 1.77
C LEU A 27 -20.44 -58.03 1.75
N VAL A 28 -21.65 -57.78 2.27
CA VAL A 28 -22.73 -58.77 2.31
C VAL A 28 -23.06 -59.27 0.90
N VAL A 29 -23.19 -58.36 -0.07
CA VAL A 29 -23.45 -58.71 -1.47
C VAL A 29 -22.32 -59.56 -2.06
N THR A 30 -21.05 -59.20 -1.79
CA THR A 30 -19.88 -59.94 -2.28
C THR A 30 -19.81 -61.34 -1.67
N LEU A 31 -20.14 -61.49 -0.38
CA LEU A 31 -20.22 -62.79 0.28
C LEU A 31 -21.32 -63.68 -0.31
N ILE A 32 -22.52 -63.13 -0.55
CA ILE A 32 -23.65 -63.87 -1.15
C ILE A 32 -23.30 -64.31 -2.58
N ALA A 33 -22.81 -63.38 -3.42
CA ALA A 33 -22.45 -63.67 -4.80
C ALA A 33 -21.28 -64.65 -4.90
N GLY A 34 -20.27 -64.49 -4.04
CA GLY A 34 -19.14 -65.41 -3.93
C GLY A 34 -19.57 -66.82 -3.54
N GLY A 35 -20.45 -66.94 -2.55
CA GLY A 35 -21.00 -68.22 -2.10
C GLY A 35 -21.86 -68.91 -3.18
N ALA A 36 -22.76 -68.17 -3.83
CA ALA A 36 -23.55 -68.71 -4.94
C ALA A 36 -22.65 -69.20 -6.08
N THR A 37 -21.61 -68.43 -6.43
CA THR A 37 -20.64 -68.82 -7.47
C THR A 37 -19.87 -70.07 -7.08
N ALA A 38 -19.40 -70.16 -5.82
CA ALA A 38 -18.68 -71.33 -5.32
C ALA A 38 -19.53 -72.61 -5.37
N LEU A 39 -20.83 -72.52 -5.06
CA LEU A 39 -21.76 -73.65 -5.11
C LEU A 39 -22.15 -74.05 -6.54
N LEU A 40 -22.44 -73.08 -7.42
CA LEU A 40 -22.92 -73.35 -8.78
C LEU A 40 -21.84 -73.87 -9.73
N THR A 41 -20.57 -73.51 -9.48
CA THR A 41 -19.44 -73.90 -10.33
C THR A 41 -18.59 -75.01 -9.72
N TRP A 42 -19.07 -75.67 -8.66
CA TRP A 42 -18.39 -76.82 -8.06
C TRP A 42 -18.51 -78.05 -8.99
N PRO A 43 -17.41 -78.76 -9.28
CA PRO A 43 -17.44 -79.93 -10.17
C PRO A 43 -18.34 -81.03 -9.59
N LYS A 44 -19.21 -81.60 -10.44
CA LYS A 44 -20.03 -82.75 -10.06
C LYS A 44 -19.13 -83.97 -9.85
N GLY A 45 -18.89 -84.34 -8.59
CA GLY A 45 -18.09 -85.51 -8.21
C GLY A 45 -16.93 -85.23 -7.24
N GLU A 46 -16.59 -83.96 -6.95
CA GLU A 46 -15.56 -83.62 -5.97
C GLU A 46 -16.12 -83.50 -4.54
N PRO A 47 -15.42 -83.99 -3.49
CA PRO A 47 -15.85 -83.86 -2.10
C PRO A 47 -15.86 -82.40 -1.64
N THR A 48 -16.97 -81.96 -1.07
CA THR A 48 -17.12 -80.63 -0.41
C THR A 48 -16.27 -80.48 0.86
N GLY A 49 -15.62 -81.56 1.33
CA GLY A 49 -14.69 -81.56 2.45
C GLY A 49 -13.26 -81.12 2.11
N THR A 50 -12.97 -80.72 0.87
CA THR A 50 -11.63 -80.33 0.43
C THR A 50 -11.31 -78.90 0.91
N ALA A 51 -10.07 -78.65 1.38
CA ALA A 51 -9.64 -77.31 1.82
C ALA A 51 -9.87 -76.23 0.75
N TRP A 52 -9.74 -76.60 -0.53
CA TRP A 52 -10.00 -75.74 -1.68
C TRP A 52 -11.45 -75.21 -1.76
N PHE A 53 -12.45 -76.03 -1.40
CA PHE A 53 -13.85 -75.63 -1.34
C PHE A 53 -14.04 -74.47 -0.33
N TRP A 54 -13.46 -74.62 0.86
CA TRP A 54 -13.56 -73.63 1.93
C TRP A 54 -12.78 -72.34 1.63
N ILE A 55 -11.63 -72.42 0.96
CA ILE A 55 -10.89 -71.24 0.48
C ILE A 55 -11.74 -70.46 -0.52
N ARG A 56 -12.37 -71.14 -1.48
CA ARG A 56 -13.22 -70.48 -2.48
C ARG A 56 -14.46 -69.85 -1.86
N LEU A 57 -15.06 -70.51 -0.86
CA LEU A 57 -16.28 -70.04 -0.20
C LEU A 57 -16.02 -68.89 0.77
N PHE A 58 -14.95 -68.96 1.58
CA PHE A 58 -14.73 -68.02 2.70
C PHE A 58 -13.52 -67.11 2.57
N VAL A 59 -12.56 -67.38 1.68
CA VAL A 59 -11.34 -66.56 1.59
C VAL A 59 -11.40 -65.62 0.39
N ILE A 60 -11.75 -66.13 -0.80
CA ILE A 60 -11.75 -65.33 -2.03
C ILE A 60 -12.71 -64.11 -1.95
N PRO A 61 -13.98 -64.26 -1.50
CA PRO A 61 -14.91 -63.13 -1.46
C PRO A 61 -14.45 -61.97 -0.54
N PRO A 62 -14.11 -62.18 0.76
CA PRO A 62 -13.65 -61.08 1.61
C PRO A 62 -12.30 -60.51 1.17
N LEU A 63 -11.41 -61.31 0.56
CA LEU A 63 -10.15 -60.81 0.01
C LEU A 63 -10.39 -59.86 -1.17
N SER A 64 -11.33 -60.20 -2.07
CA SER A 64 -11.69 -59.33 -3.19
C SER A 64 -12.34 -58.02 -2.73
N TRP A 65 -13.24 -58.08 -1.73
CA TRP A 65 -13.80 -56.90 -1.10
C TRP A 65 -12.74 -56.04 -0.41
N GLY A 66 -11.84 -56.68 0.35
CA GLY A 66 -10.74 -56.00 1.05
C GLY A 66 -9.79 -55.30 0.09
N LEU A 67 -9.49 -55.90 -1.06
CA LEU A 67 -8.71 -55.27 -2.12
C LEU A 67 -9.43 -54.04 -2.71
N ALA A 68 -10.71 -54.16 -3.05
CA ALA A 68 -11.48 -53.04 -3.59
C ALA A 68 -11.61 -51.88 -2.58
N PHE A 69 -11.84 -52.21 -1.31
CA PHE A 69 -11.89 -51.24 -0.22
C PHE A 69 -10.51 -50.58 0.00
N GLY A 70 -9.44 -51.38 -0.02
CA GLY A 70 -8.06 -50.91 0.06
C GLY A 70 -7.71 -49.95 -1.08
N LEU A 71 -8.04 -50.30 -2.33
CA LEU A 71 -7.85 -49.42 -3.49
C LEU A 71 -8.66 -48.12 -3.35
N ARG A 72 -9.87 -48.18 -2.81
CA ARG A 72 -10.69 -46.98 -2.56
C ARG A 72 -10.10 -46.08 -1.48
N LEU A 73 -9.51 -46.66 -0.44
CA LEU A 73 -8.79 -45.92 0.60
C LEU A 73 -7.52 -45.30 0.03
N PHE A 74 -6.74 -46.09 -0.72
CA PHE A 74 -5.51 -45.65 -1.38
C PHE A 74 -5.76 -44.48 -2.34
N TYR A 75 -6.79 -44.57 -3.19
CA TYR A 75 -7.19 -43.46 -4.07
C TYR A 75 -7.53 -42.19 -3.28
N ARG A 76 -8.24 -42.33 -2.15
CA ARG A 76 -8.59 -41.18 -1.30
C ARG A 76 -7.35 -40.53 -0.69
N GLU A 77 -6.44 -41.35 -0.20
CA GLU A 77 -5.18 -40.90 0.41
C GLU A 77 -4.35 -40.16 -0.63
N GLN A 78 -4.09 -40.77 -1.79
CA GLN A 78 -3.34 -40.15 -2.87
C GLN A 78 -3.95 -38.82 -3.36
N GLU A 79 -5.27 -38.74 -3.45
CA GLU A 79 -5.95 -37.53 -3.89
C GLU A 79 -5.98 -36.44 -2.81
N ASN A 80 -6.07 -36.83 -1.53
CA ASN A 80 -5.88 -35.88 -0.42
C ASN A 80 -4.45 -35.34 -0.40
N ASP A 81 -3.45 -36.21 -0.55
CA ASP A 81 -2.03 -35.83 -0.55
C ASP A 81 -1.73 -34.87 -1.72
N ARG A 82 -2.34 -35.10 -2.88
CA ARG A 82 -2.24 -34.19 -4.03
C ARG A 82 -2.81 -32.81 -3.74
N ILE A 83 -4.02 -32.73 -3.17
CA ILE A 83 -4.69 -31.46 -2.82
C ILE A 83 -3.90 -30.74 -1.71
N GLU A 84 -3.35 -31.47 -0.76
CA GLU A 84 -2.53 -30.90 0.31
C GLU A 84 -1.24 -30.30 -0.25
N ALA A 85 -0.53 -31.02 -1.11
CA ALA A 85 0.66 -30.51 -1.81
C ALA A 85 0.35 -29.27 -2.69
N GLU A 86 -0.81 -29.24 -3.34
CA GLU A 86 -1.25 -28.07 -4.11
C GLU A 86 -1.56 -26.87 -3.20
N ASN A 87 -2.25 -27.09 -2.08
CA ASN A 87 -2.53 -26.05 -1.10
C ASN A 87 -1.25 -25.50 -0.46
N GLU A 88 -0.26 -26.36 -0.16
CA GLU A 88 1.05 -25.93 0.34
C GLU A 88 1.75 -25.00 -0.68
N ALA A 89 1.76 -25.38 -1.97
CA ALA A 89 2.34 -24.56 -3.03
C ALA A 89 1.60 -23.23 -3.25
N LEU A 90 0.25 -23.24 -3.16
CA LEU A 90 -0.57 -22.03 -3.25
C LEU A 90 -0.32 -21.09 -2.07
N GLN A 91 -0.20 -21.64 -0.87
CA GLN A 91 0.10 -20.87 0.33
C GLN A 91 1.49 -20.23 0.25
N GLU A 92 2.52 -20.96 -0.19
CA GLU A 92 3.87 -20.40 -0.39
C GLU A 92 3.87 -19.28 -1.45
N ALA A 93 3.14 -19.49 -2.55
CA ALA A 93 2.97 -18.47 -3.59
C ALA A 93 2.21 -17.24 -3.07
N TYR A 94 1.16 -17.44 -2.26
CA TYR A 94 0.40 -16.38 -1.63
C TYR A 94 1.26 -15.55 -0.68
N GLU A 95 2.00 -16.21 0.22
CA GLU A 95 2.88 -15.56 1.19
C GLU A 95 4.01 -14.78 0.49
N THR A 96 4.61 -15.36 -0.56
CA THR A 96 5.63 -14.68 -1.36
C THR A 96 5.06 -13.44 -2.08
N ALA A 97 3.87 -13.57 -2.67
CA ALA A 97 3.21 -12.46 -3.34
C ALA A 97 2.80 -11.36 -2.35
N LEU A 98 2.30 -11.73 -1.17
CA LEU A 98 1.95 -10.80 -0.10
C LEU A 98 3.21 -10.10 0.45
N GLN A 99 4.31 -10.83 0.62
CA GLN A 99 5.58 -10.25 1.04
C GLN A 99 6.05 -9.19 0.04
N PHE A 100 6.05 -9.51 -1.26
CA PHE A 100 6.40 -8.56 -2.32
C PHE A 100 5.45 -7.35 -2.39
N ALA A 101 4.14 -7.59 -2.26
CA ALA A 101 3.13 -6.53 -2.29
C ALA A 101 3.27 -5.57 -1.10
N SER A 102 3.67 -6.11 0.06
CA SER A 102 3.77 -5.38 1.33
C SER A 102 5.15 -4.81 1.62
N GLU A 103 6.12 -4.91 0.70
CA GLU A 103 7.43 -4.29 0.86
C GLU A 103 7.31 -2.76 0.99
N PRO A 104 7.77 -2.16 2.09
CA PRO A 104 7.69 -0.72 2.26
C PRO A 104 8.92 0.02 1.72
N LEU A 105 8.73 1.32 1.52
CA LEU A 105 9.81 2.30 1.39
C LEU A 105 10.08 2.95 2.74
N ALA A 106 11.35 3.17 3.05
CA ALA A 106 11.77 3.95 4.21
C ALA A 106 11.69 5.44 3.89
N VAL A 107 10.92 6.19 4.68
CA VAL A 107 10.95 7.66 4.60
C VAL A 107 12.13 8.15 5.42
N ASN A 108 13.13 8.72 4.76
CA ASN A 108 14.33 9.23 5.42
C ASN A 108 14.19 10.67 5.92
N GLY A 109 13.30 11.44 5.31
CA GLY A 109 12.96 12.78 5.77
C GLY A 109 11.79 13.38 5.02
N VAL A 110 11.17 14.36 5.68
CA VAL A 110 10.01 15.09 5.18
C VAL A 110 10.22 16.58 5.45
N ALA A 111 9.86 17.41 4.48
CA ALA A 111 9.75 18.86 4.62
C ALA A 111 8.53 19.33 3.84
N TYR A 112 7.82 20.31 4.35
CA TYR A 112 6.73 20.94 3.64
C TYR A 112 6.66 22.44 3.96
N LEU A 113 6.10 23.19 3.03
CA LEU A 113 5.79 24.60 3.17
C LEU A 113 4.29 24.78 2.90
N THR A 114 3.58 25.41 3.84
CA THR A 114 2.15 25.74 3.69
C THR A 114 1.88 27.14 4.21
N GLY A 115 0.72 27.71 3.86
CA GLY A 115 0.26 28.98 4.44
C GLY A 115 0.04 28.95 5.96
N LEU A 116 -0.02 27.78 6.59
CA LEU A 116 -0.21 27.61 8.04
C LEU A 116 1.08 27.22 8.79
N GLY A 117 2.22 27.22 8.08
CA GLY A 117 3.55 26.95 8.62
C GLY A 117 4.22 25.70 8.01
N THR A 118 5.34 25.33 8.61
CA THR A 118 6.28 24.32 8.07
C THR A 118 6.49 23.12 9.00
N LYS A 119 5.85 23.10 10.18
CA LYS A 119 5.99 22.07 11.21
C LYS A 119 4.70 21.89 12.01
N GLU A 120 4.53 20.67 12.54
CA GLU A 120 3.43 20.27 13.44
C GLU A 120 2.03 20.50 12.84
N LEU A 121 1.93 20.51 11.52
CA LEU A 121 0.66 20.74 10.85
C LEU A 121 -0.31 19.58 11.06
N ALA A 122 0.19 18.33 11.10
CA ALA A 122 -0.62 17.16 11.38
C ALA A 122 -1.25 17.27 12.78
N ARG A 123 -0.44 17.63 13.78
CA ARG A 123 -0.93 17.84 15.15
C ARG A 123 -1.96 18.97 15.21
N LYS A 124 -1.67 20.14 14.61
CA LYS A 124 -2.60 21.27 14.58
C LYS A 124 -3.94 20.92 13.94
N LEU A 125 -3.92 20.11 12.87
CA LEU A 125 -5.11 19.63 12.18
C LEU A 125 -5.91 18.66 13.05
N ALA A 126 -5.23 17.67 13.63
CA ALA A 126 -5.84 16.69 14.53
C ALA A 126 -6.47 17.34 15.78
N ASP A 127 -5.87 18.44 16.28
CA ASP A 127 -6.40 19.21 17.40
C ASP A 127 -7.58 20.13 16.99
N GLY A 128 -7.93 20.22 15.70
CA GLY A 128 -8.98 21.10 15.18
C GLY A 128 -8.64 22.60 15.29
N SER A 129 -7.37 22.94 15.51
CA SER A 129 -6.91 24.31 15.80
C SER A 129 -6.77 25.20 14.57
N ILE A 130 -6.96 24.63 13.37
CA ILE A 130 -6.80 25.30 12.09
C ILE A 130 -8.06 25.17 11.24
N THR A 131 -8.46 26.27 10.61
CA THR A 131 -9.63 26.34 9.72
C THR A 131 -9.28 27.20 8.53
N LEU A 132 -9.71 26.80 7.33
CA LEU A 132 -9.53 27.61 6.12
C LEU A 132 -10.33 28.91 6.20
N THR A 133 -9.61 30.04 6.18
CA THR A 133 -10.18 31.40 6.24
C THR A 133 -10.24 32.06 4.87
N ALA A 134 -11.13 33.05 4.74
CA ALA A 134 -11.14 33.95 3.58
C ALA A 134 -9.99 34.96 3.68
N GLN A 135 -9.27 35.16 2.59
CA GLN A 135 -8.12 36.05 2.51
C GLN A 135 -8.19 36.88 1.24
N THR A 136 -7.56 38.05 1.26
CA THR A 136 -7.36 38.85 0.05
C THR A 136 -6.25 38.21 -0.77
N THR A 137 -6.54 37.92 -2.03
CA THR A 137 -5.57 37.37 -2.97
C THR A 137 -4.46 38.36 -3.31
N ARG A 138 -3.38 37.86 -3.89
CA ARG A 138 -2.26 38.68 -4.38
C ARG A 138 -2.67 39.65 -5.50
N SER A 139 -3.67 39.29 -6.29
CA SER A 139 -4.25 40.16 -7.32
C SER A 139 -5.24 41.20 -6.76
N GLY A 140 -5.43 41.24 -5.43
CA GLY A 140 -6.30 42.20 -4.75
C GLY A 140 -7.77 41.79 -4.69
N VAL A 141 -8.13 40.60 -5.16
CA VAL A 141 -9.50 40.07 -5.03
C VAL A 141 -9.73 39.66 -3.58
N GLU A 142 -10.75 40.24 -2.93
CA GLU A 142 -11.12 39.94 -1.55
C GLU A 142 -12.07 38.74 -1.45
N GLY A 143 -12.09 38.10 -0.27
CA GLY A 143 -13.12 37.11 0.09
C GLY A 143 -12.90 35.69 -0.45
N ILE A 144 -11.74 35.37 -1.03
CA ILE A 144 -11.43 34.02 -1.49
C ILE A 144 -10.98 33.16 -0.31
N ARG A 145 -11.62 32.00 -0.10
CA ARG A 145 -11.16 31.01 0.88
C ARG A 145 -9.96 30.27 0.32
N HIS A 146 -8.76 30.64 0.74
CA HIS A 146 -7.53 30.10 0.19
C HIS A 146 -6.39 30.21 1.21
N SER A 147 -5.52 29.20 1.26
CA SER A 147 -4.26 29.29 2.02
C SER A 147 -3.09 29.62 1.09
N ALA A 148 -2.60 30.84 1.15
CA ALA A 148 -1.45 31.28 0.37
C ALA A 148 -0.13 30.99 1.09
N LEU A 149 0.87 30.53 0.34
CA LEU A 149 2.23 30.36 0.83
C LEU A 149 2.90 31.74 0.91
N THR A 150 3.40 32.07 2.09
CA THR A 150 4.18 33.30 2.33
C THR A 150 5.67 32.98 2.29
N LEU A 151 6.40 33.51 1.32
CA LEU A 151 7.83 33.30 1.18
C LEU A 151 8.60 34.55 1.64
N GLU A 152 9.57 34.38 2.54
CA GLU A 152 10.32 35.50 3.18
C GLU A 152 11.03 36.43 2.17
N LYS A 153 11.29 35.97 0.95
CA LYS A 153 11.97 36.71 -0.14
C LYS A 153 11.01 37.37 -1.14
N GLU A 154 9.77 37.68 -0.76
CA GLU A 154 8.80 38.38 -1.62
C GLU A 154 8.97 39.91 -1.68
N SER A 155 10.08 40.44 -1.15
CA SER A 155 10.41 41.85 -1.29
C SER A 155 10.72 42.21 -2.75
N ILE A 156 10.47 43.49 -3.10
CA ILE A 156 10.73 44.05 -4.43
C ILE A 156 12.16 43.68 -4.87
N PRO A 157 12.36 43.11 -6.08
CA PRO A 157 13.68 42.73 -6.57
C PRO A 157 14.63 43.91 -6.51
N LYS A 158 15.81 43.71 -5.94
CA LYS A 158 16.85 44.74 -5.94
C LYS A 158 17.41 44.86 -7.36
N GLU A 159 17.91 46.03 -7.75
CA GLU A 159 18.49 46.24 -9.09
C GLU A 159 19.61 45.26 -9.45
N ASN A 160 20.29 44.71 -8.45
CA ASN A 160 21.39 43.76 -8.62
C ASN A 160 20.97 42.28 -8.46
N ASP A 161 19.67 41.96 -8.37
CA ASP A 161 19.24 40.56 -8.32
C ASP A 161 19.47 39.88 -9.67
N GLU A 162 20.24 38.78 -9.63
CA GLU A 162 20.64 37.95 -10.77
C GLU A 162 19.46 37.40 -11.60
N HIS A 163 18.25 37.47 -11.05
CA HIS A 163 16.99 36.96 -11.62
C HIS A 163 15.87 38.03 -11.64
N LYS A 164 16.24 39.31 -11.78
CA LYS A 164 15.29 40.43 -11.81
C LYS A 164 14.30 40.34 -12.98
N ASP A 165 14.73 39.77 -14.11
CA ASP A 165 13.93 39.63 -15.33
C ASP A 165 12.98 38.41 -15.30
N ASP A 166 13.07 37.53 -14.30
CA ASP A 166 12.12 36.44 -14.11
C ASP A 166 10.71 37.03 -13.94
N ASP A 167 9.72 36.43 -14.60
CA ASP A 167 8.32 36.78 -14.38
C ASP A 167 7.90 36.50 -12.90
N PRO A 168 6.86 37.17 -12.39
CA PRO A 168 6.48 37.06 -10.98
C PRO A 168 6.23 35.63 -10.50
N GLU A 169 5.64 34.78 -11.34
CA GLU A 169 5.35 33.38 -11.02
C GLU A 169 6.65 32.57 -10.93
N THR A 170 7.53 32.69 -11.92
CA THR A 170 8.85 32.03 -11.93
C THR A 170 9.66 32.37 -10.68
N ARG A 171 9.62 33.65 -10.25
CA ARG A 171 10.28 34.08 -9.01
C ARG A 171 9.70 33.44 -7.75
N ARG A 172 8.37 33.26 -7.69
CA ARG A 172 7.71 32.58 -6.56
C ARG A 172 8.11 31.10 -6.50
N TYR A 173 8.13 30.41 -7.64
CA TYR A 173 8.62 29.03 -7.69
C TYR A 173 10.09 28.94 -7.27
N ARG A 174 10.95 29.85 -7.74
CA ARG A 174 12.37 29.91 -7.32
C ARG A 174 12.53 30.06 -5.81
N ASN A 175 11.81 31.01 -5.21
CA ASN A 175 11.83 31.24 -3.76
C ASN A 175 11.31 30.02 -2.97
N CYS A 176 10.26 29.38 -3.49
CA CYS A 176 9.68 28.16 -2.92
C CYS A 176 10.68 26.99 -2.96
N PHE A 177 11.31 26.77 -4.11
CA PHE A 177 12.33 25.73 -4.28
C PHE A 177 13.54 25.98 -3.39
N ASP A 178 14.06 27.19 -3.32
CA ASP A 178 15.16 27.56 -2.41
C ASP A 178 14.83 27.22 -0.95
N ALA A 179 13.63 27.61 -0.48
CA ALA A 179 13.19 27.35 0.89
C ALA A 179 13.01 25.85 1.17
N LEU A 180 12.41 25.11 0.23
CA LEU A 180 12.17 23.68 0.36
C LEU A 180 13.48 22.87 0.32
N ILE A 181 14.40 23.23 -0.58
CA ILE A 181 15.75 22.64 -0.65
C ILE A 181 16.50 22.91 0.65
N ALA A 182 16.48 24.14 1.16
CA ALA A 182 17.10 24.46 2.43
C ALA A 182 16.53 23.63 3.59
N ALA A 183 15.22 23.41 3.62
CA ALA A 183 14.56 22.61 4.65
C ALA A 183 14.95 21.12 4.59
N ILE A 184 15.08 20.53 3.41
CA ILE A 184 15.41 19.09 3.24
C ILE A 184 16.92 18.81 3.15
N ALA A 185 17.76 19.83 2.95
CA ALA A 185 19.20 19.73 2.79
C ALA A 185 19.92 18.92 3.88
N PRO A 186 19.60 19.03 5.19
CA PRO A 186 20.24 18.23 6.22
C PRO A 186 20.08 16.73 5.96
N THR A 187 18.90 16.28 5.55
CA THR A 187 18.61 14.87 5.25
C THR A 187 19.36 14.41 4.00
N VAL A 188 19.42 15.24 2.96
CA VAL A 188 20.18 14.92 1.73
C VAL A 188 21.66 14.69 2.05
N LYS A 189 22.26 15.51 2.92
CA LYS A 189 23.67 15.41 3.32
C LYS A 189 24.01 14.14 4.09
N VAL A 190 23.04 13.52 4.77
CA VAL A 190 23.23 12.27 5.51
C VAL A 190 23.30 11.05 4.57
N ILE A 191 22.70 11.14 3.38
CA ILE A 191 22.71 10.04 2.40
C ILE A 191 24.10 9.97 1.76
N ALA A 192 24.75 8.82 1.90
CA ALA A 192 26.07 8.60 1.32
C ALA A 192 26.09 8.80 -0.21
N PHE A 193 27.18 9.36 -0.72
CA PHE A 193 27.33 9.70 -2.15
C PHE A 193 27.38 8.48 -3.08
N ASP A 194 27.74 7.29 -2.57
CA ASP A 194 27.75 6.03 -3.32
C ASP A 194 26.34 5.45 -3.53
N ILE A 195 25.35 5.90 -2.76
CA ILE A 195 23.95 5.51 -2.94
C ILE A 195 23.39 6.27 -4.15
N PRO A 196 22.85 5.58 -5.18
CA PRO A 196 22.17 6.23 -6.29
C PRO A 196 21.05 7.15 -5.78
N PHE A 197 21.02 8.37 -6.30
CA PHE A 197 20.04 9.37 -5.89
C PHE A 197 19.41 10.03 -7.10
N GLY A 198 18.10 10.19 -7.06
CA GLY A 198 17.35 10.87 -8.10
C GLY A 198 16.35 11.86 -7.53
N VAL A 199 15.88 12.78 -8.37
CA VAL A 199 14.83 13.73 -8.02
C VAL A 199 13.65 13.53 -8.94
N ARG A 200 12.46 13.39 -8.36
CA ARG A 200 11.16 13.38 -9.04
C ARG A 200 10.45 14.67 -8.70
N LEU A 201 10.12 15.45 -9.73
CA LEU A 201 9.50 16.77 -9.58
C LEU A 201 8.10 16.73 -10.19
N GLN A 202 7.09 16.94 -9.36
CA GLN A 202 5.70 17.09 -9.77
C GLN A 202 5.31 18.57 -9.67
N LEU A 203 4.79 19.08 -10.76
CA LEU A 203 4.32 20.46 -10.91
C LEU A 203 2.92 20.42 -11.54
N PRO A 204 2.11 21.47 -11.38
CA PRO A 204 0.79 21.52 -11.97
C PRO A 204 0.90 21.41 -13.50
N ASP A 205 -0.11 20.82 -14.14
CA ASP A 205 -0.13 20.60 -15.60
C ASP A 205 -0.35 21.91 -16.35
N GLU A 206 0.72 22.70 -16.43
CA GLU A 206 0.76 24.04 -17.02
C GLU A 206 1.81 24.13 -18.14
N THR A 207 1.64 25.10 -19.03
CA THR A 207 2.48 25.27 -20.23
C THR A 207 3.98 25.48 -19.92
N LYS A 208 4.33 25.88 -18.68
CA LYS A 208 5.71 26.23 -18.27
C LYS A 208 6.45 25.12 -17.49
N ARG A 209 5.93 23.89 -17.37
CA ARG A 209 6.55 22.82 -16.54
C ARG A 209 8.04 22.58 -16.83
N ASP A 210 8.44 22.58 -18.10
CA ASP A 210 9.86 22.40 -18.48
C ASP A 210 10.74 23.57 -18.07
N HIS A 211 10.22 24.80 -18.13
CA HIS A 211 10.93 25.97 -17.65
C HIS A 211 11.09 25.92 -16.12
N LEU A 212 10.02 25.60 -15.39
CA LEU A 212 10.07 25.44 -13.93
C LEU A 212 11.01 24.30 -13.50
N ARG A 213 11.12 23.22 -14.28
CA ARG A 213 12.13 22.17 -14.07
C ARG A 213 13.55 22.71 -14.18
N GLN A 214 13.83 23.61 -15.13
CA GLN A 214 15.14 24.28 -15.24
C GLN A 214 15.41 25.24 -14.08
N VAL A 215 14.38 25.94 -13.62
CA VAL A 215 14.46 26.80 -12.41
C VAL A 215 14.81 25.95 -11.18
N TRP A 216 14.11 24.83 -10.99
CA TRP A 216 14.46 23.84 -9.95
C TRP A 216 15.92 23.38 -10.08
N GLN A 217 16.35 23.00 -11.28
CA GLN A 217 17.72 22.54 -11.51
C GLN A 217 18.75 23.61 -11.11
N THR A 218 18.50 24.87 -11.45
CA THR A 218 19.34 26.01 -11.08
C THR A 218 19.43 26.18 -9.56
N CYS A 219 18.29 26.12 -8.85
CA CYS A 219 18.25 26.17 -7.39
C CYS A 219 19.00 24.99 -6.75
N TRP A 220 18.81 23.79 -7.30
CA TRP A 220 19.47 22.57 -6.82
C TRP A 220 20.99 22.63 -7.01
N ASP A 221 21.46 23.02 -8.19
CA ASP A 221 22.90 23.12 -8.47
C ASP A 221 23.56 24.20 -7.60
N LYS A 222 22.88 25.33 -7.39
CA LYS A 222 23.31 26.40 -6.47
C LYS A 222 23.42 25.94 -5.01
N SER A 223 22.59 25.00 -4.58
CA SER A 223 22.62 24.46 -3.21
C SER A 223 23.88 23.63 -2.90
N GLY A 224 24.59 23.17 -3.92
CA GLY A 224 25.84 22.40 -3.78
C GLY A 224 25.69 21.05 -3.09
N LEU A 225 24.48 20.48 -3.04
CA LEU A 225 24.21 19.21 -2.33
C LEU A 225 24.84 18.00 -3.02
N ARG A 226 24.33 17.62 -4.19
CA ARG A 226 24.86 16.52 -5.01
C ARG A 226 24.39 16.66 -6.45
N ARG A 227 25.19 16.22 -7.42
CA ARG A 227 24.81 16.26 -8.83
C ARG A 227 23.71 15.24 -9.12
N THR A 228 22.56 15.73 -9.60
CA THR A 228 21.43 14.93 -10.07
C THR A 228 20.55 15.81 -10.94
N GLN A 229 19.81 15.18 -11.86
CA GLN A 229 18.81 15.86 -12.65
C GLN A 229 17.42 15.54 -12.13
N ALA A 230 16.54 16.54 -12.12
CA ALA A 230 15.13 16.33 -11.85
C ALA A 230 14.41 15.78 -13.08
N VAL A 231 13.64 14.71 -12.85
CA VAL A 231 12.73 14.13 -13.84
C VAL A 231 11.31 14.52 -13.47
N LEU A 232 10.56 15.04 -14.43
CA LEU A 232 9.16 15.39 -14.22
C LEU A 232 8.33 14.13 -13.99
N THR A 233 7.36 14.24 -13.08
CA THR A 233 6.32 13.25 -12.83
C THR A 233 4.98 13.85 -13.23
N GLU A 234 4.17 13.09 -13.96
CA GLU A 234 2.83 13.55 -14.35
C GLU A 234 1.92 13.70 -13.13
N SER A 235 1.07 14.74 -13.14
CA SER A 235 0.17 15.03 -12.02
C SER A 235 -0.82 13.90 -11.72
N SER A 236 -1.21 13.15 -12.76
CA SER A 236 -2.09 11.98 -12.66
C SER A 236 -1.40 10.75 -12.05
N GLN A 237 -0.06 10.68 -12.13
CA GLN A 237 0.71 9.59 -11.54
C GLN A 237 0.93 9.85 -10.04
N GLY A 238 1.38 11.03 -9.67
CA GLY A 238 1.48 11.44 -8.27
C GLY A 238 2.22 10.44 -7.39
N VAL A 239 1.60 10.12 -6.25
CA VAL A 239 2.11 9.15 -5.27
C VAL A 239 2.15 7.72 -5.83
N MET A 240 1.41 7.38 -6.90
CA MET A 240 1.51 6.06 -7.56
C MET A 240 2.87 5.82 -8.22
N SER A 241 3.72 6.85 -8.37
CA SER A 241 5.12 6.64 -8.75
C SER A 241 5.89 5.77 -7.73
N LEU A 242 5.41 5.65 -6.49
CA LEU A 242 5.94 4.71 -5.50
C LEU A 242 5.62 3.25 -5.85
N ASP A 243 4.42 2.99 -6.38
CA ASP A 243 4.01 1.65 -6.86
C ASP A 243 4.89 1.20 -8.04
N GLU A 244 5.12 2.09 -9.03
CA GLU A 244 6.02 1.80 -10.16
C GLU A 244 7.46 1.51 -9.69
N TRP A 245 7.92 2.19 -8.63
CA TRP A 245 9.24 1.93 -8.07
C TRP A 245 9.30 0.56 -7.37
N LEU A 246 8.28 0.22 -6.57
CA LEU A 246 8.20 -1.08 -5.88
C LEU A 246 7.93 -2.26 -6.84
N ASP A 247 7.50 -2.01 -8.07
CA ASP A 247 7.41 -3.02 -9.14
C ASP A 247 8.79 -3.46 -9.68
N ILE A 248 9.85 -2.70 -9.42
CA ILE A 248 11.19 -3.02 -9.91
C ILE A 248 11.75 -4.21 -9.13
N LYS A 249 12.01 -5.30 -9.84
CA LYS A 249 12.61 -6.51 -9.28
C LYS A 249 14.12 -6.37 -9.12
N GLY A 250 14.54 -5.81 -7.98
CA GLY A 250 15.92 -5.77 -7.53
C GLY A 250 16.87 -4.88 -8.36
N GLY A 251 18.15 -4.95 -8.00
CA GLY A 251 19.25 -4.24 -8.67
C GLY A 251 19.30 -2.73 -8.39
N PRO A 252 20.23 -2.00 -9.05
CA PRO A 252 20.50 -0.58 -8.77
C PRO A 252 19.32 0.36 -9.04
N ARG A 253 18.32 -0.08 -9.84
CA ARG A 253 17.12 0.70 -10.11
C ARG A 253 16.12 0.69 -8.94
N LEU A 254 16.12 -0.38 -8.13
CA LEU A 254 15.39 -0.48 -6.87
C LEU A 254 16.21 0.11 -5.71
N GLU A 255 17.49 -0.27 -5.62
CA GLU A 255 18.42 0.14 -4.56
C GLU A 255 18.92 1.58 -4.73
N LYS A 256 18.05 2.54 -4.46
CA LYS A 256 18.34 3.98 -4.54
C LYS A 256 17.61 4.78 -3.47
N ALA A 257 17.97 6.05 -3.35
CA ALA A 257 17.18 7.06 -2.66
C ALA A 257 16.55 8.00 -3.70
N LEU A 258 15.30 8.39 -3.51
CA LEU A 258 14.61 9.36 -4.36
C LEU A 258 14.10 10.51 -3.50
N LEU A 259 14.35 11.74 -3.95
CA LEU A 259 13.69 12.93 -3.46
C LEU A 259 12.48 13.21 -4.35
N PHE A 260 11.29 13.09 -3.78
CA PHE A 260 10.04 13.50 -4.41
C PHE A 260 9.72 14.92 -3.97
N VAL A 261 9.44 15.78 -4.95
CA VAL A 261 9.10 17.19 -4.76
C VAL A 261 7.79 17.45 -5.48
N SER A 262 6.82 18.02 -4.78
CA SER A 262 5.54 18.42 -5.35
C SER A 262 5.24 19.85 -4.92
N VAL A 263 4.95 20.73 -5.87
CA VAL A 263 4.66 22.14 -5.59
C VAL A 263 3.40 22.57 -6.33
N GLN A 264 2.46 23.18 -5.61
CA GLN A 264 1.27 23.84 -6.15
C GLN A 264 1.29 25.29 -5.66
N LEU A 265 1.44 26.24 -6.58
CA LEU A 265 1.26 27.67 -6.34
C LEU A 265 0.10 28.19 -7.19
N HIS A 266 -0.46 29.34 -6.82
CA HIS A 266 -1.53 30.00 -7.57
C HIS A 266 -1.24 31.50 -7.73
N GLU A 267 -1.28 31.98 -8.97
CA GLU A 267 -1.33 33.43 -9.23
C GLU A 267 -2.74 33.97 -8.95
N THR A 268 -3.75 33.31 -9.51
CA THR A 268 -5.17 33.56 -9.26
C THR A 268 -5.78 32.34 -8.54
N PRO A 269 -5.85 32.36 -7.19
CA PRO A 269 -6.26 31.19 -6.43
C PRO A 269 -7.75 30.88 -6.62
N PRO A 270 -8.11 29.62 -6.96
CA PRO A 270 -9.49 29.17 -6.93
C PRO A 270 -10.09 29.19 -5.51
N GLN A 271 -11.42 29.22 -5.43
CA GLN A 271 -12.11 29.07 -4.13
C GLN A 271 -11.78 27.70 -3.50
N ASN A 272 -11.50 27.72 -2.20
CA ASN A 272 -11.09 26.58 -1.38
C ASN A 272 -9.78 25.90 -1.84
N SER A 273 -8.87 26.62 -2.48
CA SER A 273 -7.55 26.07 -2.88
C SER A 273 -6.49 26.28 -1.79
N ALA A 274 -5.35 25.58 -1.93
CA ALA A 274 -4.19 25.77 -1.07
C ALA A 274 -2.90 25.80 -1.89
N GLU A 275 -1.99 26.70 -1.53
CA GLU A 275 -0.60 26.63 -1.99
C GLU A 275 0.22 25.78 -1.02
N VAL A 276 0.91 24.77 -1.58
CA VAL A 276 1.75 23.86 -0.81
C VAL A 276 3.02 23.51 -1.59
N ALA A 277 4.07 23.19 -0.84
CA ALA A 277 5.27 22.59 -1.39
C ALA A 277 5.71 21.45 -0.46
N VAL A 278 5.96 20.26 -1.01
CA VAL A 278 6.29 19.06 -0.25
C VAL A 278 7.56 18.44 -0.81
N ALA A 279 8.47 18.05 0.08
CA ALA A 279 9.66 17.28 -0.22
C ALA A 279 9.73 16.05 0.70
N LEU A 280 9.80 14.87 0.09
CA LEU A 280 9.95 13.59 0.78
C LEU A 280 11.16 12.85 0.22
N ILE A 281 12.04 12.39 1.09
CA ILE A 281 13.13 11.50 0.71
C ILE A 281 12.73 10.09 1.10
N LEU A 282 12.68 9.20 0.12
CA LEU A 282 12.42 7.78 0.32
C LEU A 282 13.59 6.94 -0.17
N SER A 283 13.83 5.80 0.46
CA SER A 283 14.75 4.76 0.01
C SER A 283 14.12 3.39 0.16
N TRP A 284 14.58 2.41 -0.62
CA TRP A 284 14.16 1.02 -0.41
C TRP A 284 14.55 0.56 1.00
N LEU A 285 13.61 -0.02 1.77
CA LEU A 285 13.82 -0.27 3.20
C LEU A 285 15.07 -1.13 3.50
N PRO A 286 15.32 -2.26 2.81
CA PRO A 286 16.53 -3.06 3.04
C PRO A 286 17.83 -2.28 2.76
N LEU A 287 17.84 -1.36 1.79
CA LEU A 287 18.98 -0.47 1.57
C LEU A 287 19.16 0.48 2.75
N ALA A 288 18.09 1.12 3.21
CA ALA A 288 18.11 2.04 4.35
C ALA A 288 18.65 1.36 5.61
N GLN A 289 18.20 0.14 5.89
CA GLN A 289 18.66 -0.66 7.03
C GLN A 289 20.14 -1.05 6.91
N ARG A 290 20.55 -1.58 5.74
CA ARG A 290 21.94 -1.97 5.46
C ARG A 290 22.91 -0.78 5.57
N ARG A 291 22.49 0.40 5.12
CA ARG A 291 23.29 1.63 5.15
C ARG A 291 23.05 2.49 6.39
N ARG A 292 22.19 2.06 7.32
CA ARG A 292 21.82 2.76 8.56
C ARG A 292 21.36 4.20 8.31
N LEU A 293 20.60 4.41 7.24
CA LEU A 293 19.97 5.70 6.98
C LEU A 293 18.90 5.97 8.06
N PRO A 294 18.69 7.23 8.46
CA PRO A 294 17.56 7.58 9.33
C PRO A 294 16.24 7.15 8.70
N ILE A 295 15.33 6.60 9.51
CA ILE A 295 13.99 6.20 9.07
C ILE A 295 13.00 6.89 10.01
N VAL A 296 12.08 7.65 9.41
CA VAL A 296 11.04 8.42 10.10
C VAL A 296 9.74 7.61 10.15
N ALA A 297 9.42 6.92 9.05
CA ALA A 297 8.26 6.04 8.90
C ALA A 297 8.49 5.05 7.75
N HIS A 298 7.60 4.08 7.62
CA HIS A 298 7.51 3.18 6.48
C HIS A 298 6.27 3.52 5.65
N VAL A 299 6.44 3.66 4.34
CA VAL A 299 5.34 3.93 3.40
C VAL A 299 5.15 2.69 2.56
N HIS A 300 3.95 2.13 2.60
CA HIS A 300 3.60 0.94 1.86
C HIS A 300 3.04 1.30 0.47
N ARG A 301 2.91 0.27 -0.36
CA ARG A 301 2.44 0.39 -1.74
C ARG A 301 1.07 1.12 -1.79
N PRO A 302 0.91 2.13 -2.67
CA PRO A 302 -0.37 2.80 -2.84
C PRO A 302 -1.30 2.00 -3.75
N VAL A 303 -2.57 1.91 -3.36
CA VAL A 303 -3.66 1.24 -4.07
C VAL A 303 -4.50 2.26 -4.81
N GLU A 304 -4.81 1.98 -6.08
CA GLU A 304 -5.82 2.71 -6.84
C GLU A 304 -7.17 2.00 -6.79
N ALA A 305 -8.24 2.75 -6.55
CA ALA A 305 -9.59 2.20 -6.50
C ALA A 305 -10.13 1.90 -7.91
N ILE A 306 -10.24 0.61 -8.23
CA ILE A 306 -10.79 0.14 -9.50
C ILE A 306 -12.31 0.15 -9.42
N SER A 307 -12.98 0.73 -10.42
CA SER A 307 -14.45 0.81 -10.49
C SER A 307 -15.12 1.42 -9.26
N ASN A 308 -14.39 2.26 -8.51
CA ASN A 308 -14.81 2.85 -7.23
C ASN A 308 -15.19 1.83 -6.15
N ASP A 309 -14.63 0.61 -6.17
CA ASP A 309 -14.77 -0.34 -5.06
C ASP A 309 -13.87 0.09 -3.89
N VAL A 310 -14.41 0.97 -3.04
CA VAL A 310 -13.74 1.50 -1.86
C VAL A 310 -13.36 0.38 -0.88
N SER A 311 -14.22 -0.63 -0.71
CA SER A 311 -14.02 -1.69 0.29
C SER A 311 -12.86 -2.61 -0.06
N ALA A 312 -12.83 -3.09 -1.31
CA ALA A 312 -11.71 -3.89 -1.80
C ALA A 312 -10.39 -3.09 -1.76
N SER A 313 -10.44 -1.80 -2.09
CA SER A 313 -9.27 -0.94 -2.13
C SER A 313 -8.68 -0.66 -0.74
N ILE A 314 -9.53 -0.35 0.25
CA ILE A 314 -9.09 -0.16 1.64
C ILE A 314 -8.57 -1.48 2.21
N THR A 315 -9.26 -2.60 1.97
CA THR A 315 -8.80 -3.92 2.42
C THR A 315 -7.43 -4.26 1.83
N THR A 316 -7.22 -4.00 0.54
CA THR A 316 -5.93 -4.19 -0.14
C THR A 316 -4.86 -3.27 0.45
N ALA A 317 -5.18 -2.00 0.73
CA ALA A 317 -4.24 -1.04 1.29
C ALA A 317 -3.79 -1.45 2.70
N LEU A 318 -4.71 -1.97 3.52
CA LEU A 318 -4.41 -2.53 4.84
C LEU A 318 -3.52 -3.77 4.74
N GLN A 319 -3.80 -4.67 3.81
CA GLN A 319 -2.97 -5.87 3.57
C GLN A 319 -1.55 -5.50 3.11
N TRP A 320 -1.41 -4.62 2.11
CA TRP A 320 -0.09 -4.12 1.68
C TRP A 320 0.60 -3.34 2.79
N GLY A 321 -0.16 -2.62 3.60
CA GLY A 321 0.27 -1.88 4.77
C GLY A 321 0.69 -2.71 5.99
N ARG A 322 0.44 -4.03 5.96
CA ARG A 322 0.52 -4.92 7.13
C ARG A 322 -0.13 -4.31 8.38
N ALA A 323 -1.28 -3.66 8.20
CA ALA A 323 -2.02 -3.00 9.26
C ALA A 323 -3.29 -3.78 9.56
N GLU A 324 -3.52 -4.09 10.83
CA GLU A 324 -4.82 -4.58 11.27
C GLU A 324 -5.80 -3.39 11.31
N GLY A 325 -6.96 -3.50 10.65
CA GLY A 325 -7.90 -2.38 10.51
C GLY A 325 -8.26 -1.73 11.85
N LYS A 326 -8.49 -2.52 12.90
CA LYS A 326 -8.81 -2.03 14.26
C LYS A 326 -7.72 -1.13 14.87
N GLU A 327 -6.46 -1.24 14.44
CA GLU A 327 -5.32 -0.48 14.97
C GLU A 327 -5.08 0.84 14.23
N VAL A 328 -5.76 1.04 13.10
CA VAL A 328 -5.70 2.27 12.31
C VAL A 328 -6.74 3.24 12.85
N GLU A 329 -6.29 4.20 13.66
CA GLU A 329 -7.16 5.18 14.32
C GLU A 329 -7.27 6.52 13.58
N ASP A 330 -6.35 6.79 12.64
CA ASP A 330 -6.28 8.06 11.91
C ASP A 330 -6.42 7.82 10.39
N LEU A 331 -7.25 8.65 9.74
CA LEU A 331 -7.45 8.71 8.30
C LEU A 331 -7.24 10.14 7.79
N TRP A 332 -6.24 10.33 6.92
CA TRP A 332 -5.93 11.61 6.29
C TRP A 332 -6.51 11.68 4.89
N GLN A 333 -7.33 12.70 4.61
CA GLN A 333 -8.05 12.85 3.34
C GLN A 333 -7.72 14.16 2.63
N SER A 334 -7.43 14.11 1.33
CA SER A 334 -7.33 15.30 0.47
C SER A 334 -7.84 15.07 -0.95
N GLY A 335 -8.58 16.03 -1.50
CA GLY A 335 -9.17 15.97 -2.84
C GLY A 335 -10.36 15.03 -2.97
N VAL A 336 -10.72 14.29 -1.92
CA VAL A 336 -11.78 13.26 -1.95
C VAL A 336 -13.16 13.90 -2.09
N GLU A 337 -13.97 13.39 -3.01
CA GLU A 337 -15.31 13.91 -3.28
C GLU A 337 -16.30 13.53 -2.17
N ARG A 338 -17.44 14.24 -2.08
CA ARG A 338 -18.43 14.00 -1.01
C ARG A 338 -18.97 12.56 -1.03
N ALA A 339 -19.37 12.06 -2.19
CA ALA A 339 -19.90 10.70 -2.33
C ALA A 339 -18.86 9.64 -1.91
N GLU A 340 -17.58 9.90 -2.20
CA GLU A 340 -16.47 9.02 -1.81
C GLU A 340 -16.19 9.09 -0.31
N LYS A 341 -16.28 10.28 0.31
CA LYS A 341 -16.19 10.43 1.77
C LYS A 341 -17.28 9.64 2.49
N ASP A 342 -18.49 9.66 1.97
CA ASP A 342 -19.62 8.88 2.51
C ASP A 342 -19.34 7.37 2.35
N ALA A 343 -18.88 6.93 1.18
CA ALA A 343 -18.52 5.53 0.92
C ALA A 343 -17.34 5.03 1.78
N ILE A 344 -16.31 5.85 1.96
CA ILE A 344 -15.19 5.57 2.87
C ILE A 344 -15.74 5.43 4.29
N SER A 345 -16.53 6.39 4.77
CA SER A 345 -17.07 6.35 6.14
C SER A 345 -17.92 5.09 6.40
N GLN A 346 -18.75 4.70 5.45
CA GLN A 346 -19.51 3.45 5.51
C GLN A 346 -18.59 2.23 5.56
N CYS A 347 -17.58 2.17 4.69
CA CYS A 347 -16.60 1.09 4.65
C CYS A 347 -15.80 0.97 5.96
N MET A 348 -15.40 2.07 6.57
CA MET A 348 -14.71 2.06 7.87
C MET A 348 -15.57 1.41 8.95
N SER A 349 -16.88 1.67 8.95
CA SER A 349 -17.83 1.04 9.87
C SER A 349 -18.00 -0.45 9.57
N ASP A 350 -18.19 -0.82 8.30
CA ASP A 350 -18.44 -2.22 7.90
C ASP A 350 -17.23 -3.13 8.15
N LEU A 351 -16.02 -2.61 7.94
CA LEU A 351 -14.76 -3.31 8.19
C LEU A 351 -14.24 -3.15 9.64
N ALA A 352 -14.98 -2.45 10.51
CA ALA A 352 -14.60 -2.16 11.89
C ALA A 352 -13.17 -1.57 12.02
N ILE A 353 -12.82 -0.64 11.14
CA ILE A 353 -11.52 0.02 11.14
C ILE A 353 -11.48 1.03 12.30
N GLY A 354 -10.36 1.10 13.04
CA GLY A 354 -10.25 1.83 14.30
C GLY A 354 -10.73 3.29 14.25
N VAL A 355 -10.58 3.96 13.10
CA VAL A 355 -11.10 5.32 12.85
C VAL A 355 -12.59 5.44 13.17
N SER A 356 -13.43 4.46 12.84
CA SER A 356 -14.87 4.52 13.07
C SER A 356 -15.24 4.39 14.56
N ALA A 357 -14.33 3.88 15.39
CA ALA A 357 -14.49 3.79 16.84
C ALA A 357 -13.98 5.04 17.57
N THR A 358 -13.36 6.01 16.88
CA THR A 358 -12.86 7.23 17.52
C THR A 358 -14.01 8.14 17.96
N PRO A 359 -13.95 8.74 19.17
CA PRO A 359 -14.98 9.65 19.63
C PRO A 359 -15.14 10.83 18.67
N ASN A 360 -16.39 11.12 18.29
CA ASN A 360 -16.75 12.23 17.40
C ASN A 360 -15.98 12.24 16.05
N PHE A 361 -15.53 11.07 15.57
CA PHE A 361 -14.69 10.96 14.37
C PHE A 361 -13.40 11.79 14.45
N SER A 362 -12.82 11.92 15.65
CA SER A 362 -11.55 12.66 15.88
C SER A 362 -10.34 12.07 15.14
N GLY A 363 -10.45 10.82 14.66
CA GLY A 363 -9.48 10.20 13.76
C GLY A 363 -9.62 10.59 12.29
N LEU A 364 -10.66 11.33 11.89
CA LEU A 364 -10.90 11.72 10.50
C LEU A 364 -10.35 13.12 10.21
N HIS A 365 -9.28 13.18 9.42
CA HIS A 365 -8.53 14.40 9.14
C HIS A 365 -8.76 14.88 7.71
N ASN A 366 -9.66 15.85 7.52
CA ASN A 366 -9.92 16.46 6.21
C ASN A 366 -8.99 17.65 5.94
N ILE A 367 -7.95 17.41 5.15
CA ILE A 367 -6.92 18.40 4.81
C ILE A 367 -7.52 19.58 4.04
N ASP A 368 -8.47 19.33 3.15
CA ASP A 368 -9.08 20.38 2.33
C ASP A 368 -9.92 21.35 3.17
N ALA A 369 -10.49 20.89 4.28
CA ALA A 369 -11.24 21.77 5.19
C ALA A 369 -10.33 22.69 6.02
N ALA A 370 -9.12 22.21 6.34
CA ALA A 370 -8.15 22.94 7.14
C ALA A 370 -7.27 23.89 6.31
N LEU A 371 -6.73 23.40 5.19
CA LEU A 371 -5.80 24.13 4.32
C LEU A 371 -6.45 24.65 3.03
N GLY A 372 -7.50 24.00 2.53
CA GLY A 372 -7.91 24.08 1.14
C GLY A 372 -7.30 22.96 0.30
N CYS A 373 -7.82 22.77 -0.92
CA CYS A 373 -7.42 21.73 -1.86
C CYS A 373 -6.00 22.00 -2.39
N PRO A 374 -5.00 21.14 -2.11
CA PRO A 374 -3.62 21.32 -2.57
C PRO A 374 -3.38 20.98 -4.05
N GLY A 375 -4.44 20.70 -4.81
CA GLY A 375 -4.38 20.39 -6.24
C GLY A 375 -3.51 19.18 -6.56
N SER A 376 -2.57 19.33 -7.48
CA SER A 376 -1.62 18.28 -7.89
C SER A 376 -0.79 17.73 -6.74
N SER A 377 -0.65 18.47 -5.63
CA SER A 377 0.14 18.07 -4.46
C SER A 377 -0.69 17.40 -3.36
N ALA A 378 -1.98 17.12 -3.58
CA ALA A 378 -2.89 16.56 -2.58
C ALA A 378 -2.37 15.25 -1.97
N GLY A 379 -1.97 14.28 -2.80
CA GLY A 379 -1.45 12.99 -2.35
C GLY A 379 -0.16 13.13 -1.54
N TRP A 380 0.79 13.91 -2.03
CA TRP A 380 2.06 14.14 -1.33
C TRP A 380 1.89 14.89 -0.02
N MET A 381 0.98 15.86 0.04
CA MET A 381 0.66 16.59 1.27
C MET A 381 0.02 15.66 2.31
N ALA A 382 -0.95 14.85 1.89
CA ALA A 382 -1.60 13.88 2.76
C ALA A 382 -0.59 12.84 3.29
N LEU A 383 0.29 12.34 2.43
CA LEU A 383 1.38 11.45 2.82
C LEU A 383 2.34 12.11 3.82
N ALA A 384 2.74 13.36 3.60
CA ALA A 384 3.64 14.08 4.51
C ALA A 384 3.05 14.24 5.92
N LEU A 385 1.76 14.56 6.01
CA LEU A 385 1.05 14.66 7.30
C LEU A 385 0.89 13.30 7.97
N GLY A 386 0.58 12.25 7.19
CA GLY A 386 0.55 10.88 7.67
C GLY A 386 1.90 10.43 8.24
N VAL A 387 3.01 10.75 7.58
CA VAL A 387 4.37 10.47 8.07
C VAL A 387 4.67 11.24 9.36
N GLU A 388 4.32 12.53 9.43
CA GLU A 388 4.49 13.34 10.64
C GLU A 388 3.72 12.72 11.82
N GLN A 389 2.47 12.32 11.59
CA GLN A 389 1.63 11.71 12.62
C GLN A 389 2.10 10.32 13.04
N ALA A 390 2.44 9.45 12.08
CA ALA A 390 2.98 8.11 12.38
C ALA A 390 4.26 8.21 13.22
N SER A 391 5.15 9.16 12.87
CA SER A 391 6.37 9.40 13.62
C SER A 391 6.10 9.90 15.05
N GLY A 392 5.12 10.80 15.24
CA GLY A 392 4.77 11.36 16.54
C GLY A 392 3.98 10.43 17.46
N ARG A 393 2.94 9.78 16.93
CA ARG A 393 1.98 8.96 17.70
C ARG A 393 2.29 7.47 17.75
N LYS A 394 3.22 6.98 16.90
CA LYS A 394 3.60 5.56 16.83
C LYS A 394 2.43 4.62 16.51
N LYS A 395 1.49 5.07 15.68
CA LYS A 395 0.37 4.27 15.16
C LYS A 395 0.32 4.31 13.65
N ALA A 396 -0.22 3.25 13.04
CA ALA A 396 -0.47 3.19 11.61
C ALA A 396 -1.45 4.29 11.18
N GLN A 397 -1.25 4.83 9.98
CA GLN A 397 -2.05 5.93 9.42
C GLN A 397 -2.57 5.50 8.05
N LEU A 398 -3.89 5.61 7.84
CA LEU A 398 -4.48 5.44 6.53
C LEU A 398 -4.54 6.78 5.81
N ILE A 399 -4.10 6.80 4.55
CA ILE A 399 -4.14 7.99 3.71
C ILE A 399 -5.10 7.70 2.56
N ALA A 400 -6.02 8.62 2.30
CA ALA A 400 -6.89 8.59 1.14
C ALA A 400 -6.76 9.91 0.38
N TRP A 401 -6.56 9.84 -0.93
CA TRP A 401 -6.53 11.04 -1.75
C TRP A 401 -7.12 10.79 -3.12
N ARG A 402 -7.51 11.87 -3.78
CA ARG A 402 -7.97 11.83 -5.15
C ARG A 402 -7.06 12.66 -6.05
N GLU A 403 -6.60 12.04 -7.12
CA GLU A 403 -5.97 12.70 -8.26
C GLU A 403 -6.83 12.38 -9.49
N ALA A 404 -6.34 11.54 -10.40
CA ALA A 404 -7.15 10.99 -11.51
C ALA A 404 -8.20 9.97 -11.03
N SER A 405 -7.96 9.37 -9.87
CA SER A 405 -8.74 8.28 -9.26
C SER A 405 -8.63 8.39 -7.75
N LEU A 406 -9.55 7.76 -7.03
CA LEU A 406 -9.45 7.60 -5.57
C LEU A 406 -8.36 6.58 -5.25
N ARG A 407 -7.46 6.92 -4.31
CA ARG A 407 -6.29 6.12 -3.96
C ARG A 407 -6.11 6.04 -2.46
N PHE A 408 -5.47 4.97 -2.01
CA PHE A 408 -5.22 4.67 -0.61
C PHE A 408 -3.79 4.20 -0.40
N LEU A 409 -3.21 4.50 0.76
CA LEU A 409 -1.97 3.85 1.21
C LEU A 409 -1.93 3.83 2.72
N VAL A 410 -1.05 2.99 3.27
CA VAL A 410 -0.77 2.95 4.70
C VAL A 410 0.64 3.43 5.00
N VAL A 411 0.75 4.26 6.03
CA VAL A 411 2.02 4.65 6.64
C VAL A 411 2.15 3.95 7.99
N GLN A 412 3.21 3.18 8.17
CA GLN A 412 3.53 2.53 9.44
C GLN A 412 4.61 3.32 10.19
N PRO A 413 4.53 3.42 11.54
CA PRO A 413 5.61 3.97 12.34
C PRO A 413 6.84 3.06 12.32
N VAL A 414 7.99 3.60 12.70
CA VAL A 414 9.18 2.77 12.97
C VAL A 414 8.98 2.04 14.29
N ALA A 415 9.02 0.70 14.26
CA ALA A 415 8.94 -0.13 15.46
C ALA A 415 10.08 0.23 16.44
N GLN A 416 9.78 0.36 17.73
CA GLN A 416 10.82 0.43 18.74
C GLN A 416 11.45 -0.96 18.88
N LYS A 417 12.79 -1.04 18.84
CA LYS A 417 13.46 -2.20 19.43
C LYS A 417 13.12 -2.16 20.92
N GLU A 418 12.32 -3.13 21.39
CA GLU A 418 12.21 -3.40 22.82
C GLU A 418 13.62 -3.54 23.37
N LYS A 419 13.99 -2.65 24.29
CA LYS A 419 15.17 -2.89 25.12
C LYS A 419 14.81 -4.10 25.96
N THR A 420 15.30 -5.27 25.57
CA THR A 420 15.36 -6.43 26.45
C THR A 420 16.14 -5.99 27.68
N VAL A 421 15.43 -5.67 28.75
CA VAL A 421 16.02 -5.50 30.08
C VAL A 421 16.37 -6.91 30.52
N GLU A 422 17.63 -7.29 30.35
CA GLU A 422 18.20 -8.38 31.12
C GLU A 422 18.25 -7.90 32.58
N GLU A 423 17.37 -8.46 33.42
CA GLU A 423 17.54 -8.52 34.87
C GLU A 423 18.18 -9.86 35.26
#